data_AF-A0ABD1DKP2-F1
#
_entry.id   AF-A0ABD1DKP2-F1
#
_cell.length_a   1.000
_cell.length_b   1.000
_cell.length_c   1.000
_cell.angle_alpha   90.00
_cell.angle_beta   90.00
_cell.angle_gamma   90.00
#
_symmetry.space_group_name_H-M   'P 1'
#
loop_
_entity.id
_entity.type
_entity.pdbx_description
1 polymer ?
#
loop_
_entity_poly.entity_id
_entity_poly.type
_entity_poly.pdbx_seq_one_letter_code
_entity_poly.pdbx_strand_id
1 'polypeptide(L)'
;DRPLSLPVGISSCNLSSNGIEQLIDQHFGLLYPDYADHTRPVLVRQARDLAVCTYHGDLERFEEGFLRPAAHIVSGLRAAYLQRTVSPDVGSGWWHC
;
A
#
# COMPACT_ATOMS: atom_id res chain seq x y z
N ASP A 1 -6.05 21.04 28.76
CA ASP A 1 -5.69 21.34 27.36
C ASP A 1 -4.49 20.52 26.92
N ARG A 2 -4.70 19.48 26.10
CA ARG A 2 -3.64 18.65 25.50
C ARG A 2 -3.45 19.14 24.06
N PRO A 3 -2.28 19.66 23.65
CA PRO A 3 -2.10 20.06 22.26
C PRO A 3 -1.99 18.81 21.37
N LEU A 4 -2.86 18.76 20.36
CA LEU A 4 -2.81 17.81 19.25
C LEU A 4 -1.55 18.10 18.43
N SER A 5 -0.53 17.26 18.53
CA SER A 5 0.62 17.30 17.64
C SER A 5 0.18 16.85 16.25
N LEU A 6 0.11 17.79 15.32
CA LEU A 6 -0.07 17.57 13.89
C LEU A 6 1.04 16.65 13.35
N PRO A 7 0.79 15.86 12.28
CA PRO A 7 1.83 15.05 11.67
C PRO A 7 2.90 15.98 11.08
N VAL A 8 4.11 15.83 11.61
CA VAL A 8 5.35 16.43 11.10
C VAL A 8 5.46 16.09 9.62
N GLY A 9 5.47 17.12 8.78
CA GLY A 9 5.96 17.00 7.41
C GLY A 9 7.43 16.59 7.48
N ILE A 10 7.73 15.38 7.01
CA ILE A 10 9.11 14.89 6.97
C ILE A 10 9.69 15.33 5.62
N SER A 11 10.51 16.38 5.70
CA SER A 11 11.36 16.88 4.62
C SER A 11 12.32 15.81 4.10
N SER A 12 12.50 15.82 2.78
CA SER A 12 13.37 14.97 1.96
C SER A 12 14.85 14.96 2.38
N CYS A 13 15.53 13.89 1.95
CA CYS A 13 16.99 13.68 1.77
C CYS A 13 17.74 12.86 2.84
N ASN A 14 17.44 11.56 2.91
CA ASN A 14 18.44 10.56 3.27
C ASN A 14 18.06 9.21 2.64
N LEU A 15 18.74 8.81 1.55
CA LEU A 15 18.64 7.47 0.98
C LEU A 15 19.33 6.47 1.90
N SER A 16 18.77 6.30 3.10
CA SER A 16 18.99 5.10 3.89
C SER A 16 18.17 4.00 3.23
N SER A 17 18.69 2.76 3.16
CA SER A 17 17.94 1.58 2.72
C SER A 17 16.55 1.44 3.39
N ASN A 18 16.37 2.11 4.53
CA ASN A 18 15.15 2.17 5.33
C ASN A 18 14.05 3.06 4.72
N GLY A 19 14.37 4.06 3.91
CA GLY A 19 13.36 5.00 3.38
C GLY A 19 12.37 4.32 2.44
N ILE A 20 12.87 3.45 1.55
CA ILE A 20 12.00 2.69 0.67
C ILE A 20 11.20 1.62 1.41
N GLU A 21 11.82 0.97 2.40
CA GLU A 21 11.14 0.00 3.26
C GLU A 21 9.97 0.63 4.00
N GLN A 22 10.17 1.82 4.59
CA GLN A 22 9.13 2.58 5.26
C GLN A 22 7.99 2.97 4.32
N LEU A 23 8.31 3.40 3.09
CA LEU A 23 7.29 3.74 2.10
C LEU A 23 6.45 2.51 1.68
N ILE A 24 7.09 1.36 1.47
CA ILE A 24 6.37 0.12 1.14
C ILE A 24 5.50 -0.33 2.32
N ASP A 25 6.03 -0.27 3.55
CA ASP A 25 5.30 -0.61 4.77
C ASP A 25 4.09 0.30 4.97
N GLN A 26 4.26 1.61 4.75
CA GLN A 26 3.19 2.60 4.90
C GLN A 26 2.06 2.41 3.88
N HIS A 27 2.39 2.13 2.62
CA HIS A 27 1.41 2.08 1.53
C HIS A 27 0.76 0.70 1.36
N PHE A 28 1.49 -0.39 1.61
CA PHE A 28 1.03 -1.75 1.34
C PHE A 28 0.89 -2.64 2.57
N GLY A 29 1.44 -2.27 3.73
CA GLY A 29 1.47 -3.11 4.92
C GLY A 29 0.10 -3.57 5.41
N LEU A 30 -0.94 -2.73 5.22
CA LEU A 30 -2.31 -3.03 5.62
C LEU A 30 -3.17 -3.65 4.50
N LEU A 31 -2.63 -3.74 3.29
CA LEU A 31 -3.36 -4.21 2.10
C LEU A 31 -3.20 -5.71 1.89
N TYR A 32 -2.10 -6.30 2.35
CA TYR A 32 -1.81 -7.72 2.18
C TYR A 32 -1.97 -8.50 3.50
N PRO A 33 -2.67 -9.64 3.49
CA PRO A 33 -2.52 -10.63 4.56
C PRO A 33 -1.08 -11.19 4.55
N ASP A 34 -0.54 -11.55 5.71
CA ASP A 34 0.81 -12.11 5.88
C ASP A 34 1.93 -11.25 5.25
N TYR A 35 1.76 -9.92 5.35
CA TYR A 35 2.66 -8.94 4.75
C TYR A 35 4.12 -9.11 5.20
N ALA A 36 4.36 -9.26 6.51
CA ALA A 36 5.70 -9.23 7.08
C ALA A 36 6.60 -10.40 6.64
N ASP A 37 6.04 -11.61 6.58
CA ASP A 37 6.84 -12.84 6.46
C ASP A 37 7.15 -13.23 5.00
N HIS A 38 6.25 -12.89 4.06
CA HIS A 38 6.36 -13.37 2.68
C HIS A 38 6.29 -12.25 1.64
N THR A 39 5.42 -11.27 1.82
CA THR A 39 5.12 -10.28 0.78
C THR A 39 6.10 -9.10 0.82
N ARG A 40 6.44 -8.62 2.02
CA ARG A 40 7.33 -7.47 2.24
C ARG A 40 8.69 -7.62 1.57
N PRO A 41 9.43 -8.74 1.70
CA PRO A 41 10.76 -8.85 1.08
C PRO A 41 10.72 -8.71 -0.44
N VAL A 42 9.70 -9.27 -1.09
CA VAL A 42 9.52 -9.21 -2.54
C VAL A 42 9.18 -7.78 -2.98
N LEU A 43 8.22 -7.14 -2.30
CA LEU A 43 7.82 -5.77 -2.62
C LEU A 43 8.97 -4.78 -2.42
N VAL A 44 9.72 -4.90 -1.32
CA VAL A 44 10.89 -4.05 -1.06
C VAL A 44 11.94 -4.22 -2.16
N ARG A 45 12.20 -5.47 -2.61
CA ARG A 45 13.17 -5.71 -3.68
C ARG A 45 12.72 -5.06 -5.00
N GLN A 46 11.48 -5.31 -5.40
CA GLN A 46 10.94 -4.76 -6.64
C GLN A 46 10.86 -3.23 -6.61
N ALA A 47 10.47 -2.67 -5.47
CA ALA A 47 10.44 -1.23 -5.27
C ALA A 47 11.82 -0.61 -5.40
N ARG A 48 12.87 -1.25 -4.86
CA ARG A 48 14.26 -0.78 -5.00
C ARG A 48 14.68 -0.72 -6.45
N ASP A 49 14.44 -1.81 -7.18
CA ASP A 49 14.80 -1.89 -8.59
C ASP A 49 14.05 -0.81 -9.40
N LEU A 50 12.74 -0.64 -9.14
CA LEU A 50 11.92 0.37 -9.82
C LEU A 50 12.33 1.80 -9.47
N ALA A 51 12.54 2.10 -8.20
CA ALA A 51 12.96 3.41 -7.72
C ALA A 51 14.31 3.82 -8.33
N VAL A 52 15.27 2.90 -8.44
CA VAL A 52 16.59 3.19 -9.03
C VAL A 52 16.50 3.28 -10.55
N CYS A 53 15.89 2.31 -11.22
CA CYS A 53 15.93 2.22 -12.68
C CYS A 53 15.02 3.21 -13.39
N THR A 54 13.88 3.59 -12.78
CA THR A 54 12.89 4.48 -13.41
C THR A 54 12.87 5.86 -12.77
N TYR A 55 13.01 5.93 -11.45
CA TYR A 55 12.93 7.19 -10.71
C TYR A 55 14.32 7.71 -10.27
N HIS A 56 15.40 7.04 -10.69
CA HIS A 56 16.79 7.45 -10.40
C HIS A 56 17.10 7.62 -8.90
N GLY A 57 16.38 6.91 -8.03
CA GLY A 57 16.49 7.00 -6.57
C GLY A 57 15.69 8.13 -5.93
N ASP A 58 14.92 8.90 -6.71
CA ASP A 58 14.02 9.95 -6.21
C ASP A 58 12.78 9.31 -5.57
N LEU A 59 12.80 9.21 -4.24
CA LEU A 59 11.73 8.59 -3.46
C LEU A 59 10.43 9.39 -3.47
N GLU A 60 10.51 10.72 -3.61
CA GLU A 60 9.32 11.58 -3.65
C GLU A 60 8.58 11.34 -4.97
N ARG A 61 9.28 11.43 -6.11
CA ARG A 61 8.66 11.13 -7.41
C ARG A 61 8.21 9.68 -7.53
N PHE A 62 8.92 8.74 -6.90
CA PHE A 62 8.50 7.34 -6.83
C PHE A 62 7.22 7.18 -6.01
N GLU A 63 7.11 7.82 -4.84
CA GLU A 63 5.92 7.74 -4.01
C GLU A 63 4.71 8.35 -4.73
N GLU A 64 4.84 9.55 -5.28
CA GLU A 64 3.74 10.26 -5.94
C GLU A 64 3.36 9.61 -7.26
N GLY A 65 4.34 9.18 -8.04
CA GLY A 65 4.14 8.65 -9.38
C GLY A 65 3.75 7.17 -9.42
N PHE A 66 4.07 6.39 -8.39
CA PHE A 66 3.82 4.95 -8.37
C PHE A 66 3.11 4.47 -7.11
N LEU A 67 3.68 4.70 -5.92
CA LEU A 67 3.17 4.09 -4.68
C LEU A 67 1.75 4.55 -4.34
N ARG A 68 1.49 5.85 -4.33
CA ARG A 68 0.15 6.41 -4.04
C ARG A 68 -0.90 5.92 -5.05
N PRO A 69 -0.70 6.00 -6.38
CA PRO A 69 -1.64 5.44 -7.35
C PRO A 69 -1.89 3.94 -7.14
N ALA A 70 -0.83 3.15 -6.93
CA ALA A 70 -0.94 1.71 -6.74
C ALA A 70 -1.72 1.36 -5.47
N ALA A 71 -1.38 2.00 -4.34
CA ALA A 71 -2.07 1.81 -3.07
C ALA A 71 -3.56 2.19 -3.15
N HIS A 72 -3.89 3.26 -3.87
CA HIS A 72 -5.28 3.68 -4.10
C HIS A 72 -6.07 2.61 -4.87
N ILE A 73 -5.50 2.07 -5.96
CA ILE A 73 -6.13 0.99 -6.75
C ILE A 73 -6.36 -0.26 -5.89
N VAL A 74 -5.32 -0.72 -5.19
CA VAL A 74 -5.40 -1.95 -4.37
C VAL A 74 -6.40 -1.77 -3.22
N SER A 75 -6.42 -0.59 -2.59
CA SER A 75 -7.40 -0.27 -1.54
C SER A 75 -8.84 -0.32 -2.07
N GLY A 76 -9.09 0.24 -3.26
CA GLY A 76 -10.39 0.20 -3.92
C GLY A 76 -10.82 -1.23 -4.26
N LEU A 77 -9.91 -2.05 -4.77
CA LEU A 77 -10.16 -3.46 -5.05
C LEU A 77 -10.49 -4.25 -3.78
N ARG A 78 -9.73 -4.04 -2.70
CA ARG A 78 -9.97 -4.67 -1.40
C ARG A 78 -11.34 -4.29 -0.84
N ALA A 79 -11.71 -3.01 -0.89
CA ALA A 79 -13.01 -2.54 -0.44
C ALA A 79 -14.16 -3.16 -1.25
N ALA A 80 -14.03 -3.19 -2.58
CA ALA A 80 -15.04 -3.80 -3.46
C ALA A 80 -15.18 -5.31 -3.24
N TYR A 81 -14.06 -6.02 -3.02
CA TYR A 81 -14.07 -7.43 -2.67
C TYR A 81 -14.81 -7.68 -1.36
N LEU A 82 -14.45 -6.93 -0.31
CA LEU A 82 -15.10 -7.06 1.00
C LEU A 82 -16.60 -6.76 0.95
N GLN A 83 -17.03 -5.75 0.20
CA GLN A 83 -18.45 -5.44 0.02
C GLN A 83 -19.22 -6.59 -0.64
N ARG A 84 -18.62 -7.27 -1.63
CA ARG A 84 -19.24 -8.45 -2.26
C ARG A 84 -19.28 -9.67 -1.34
N THR A 85 -18.29 -9.84 -0.47
CA THR A 85 -18.26 -10.95 0.50
C THR A 85 -19.12 -10.72 1.73
N VAL A 86 -19.43 -9.47 2.08
CA VAL A 86 -20.24 -9.10 3.25
C VAL A 86 -21.72 -8.90 2.88
N SER A 87 -22.14 -9.24 1.66
CA SER A 87 -23.55 -9.52 1.43
C SER A 87 -23.86 -10.84 2.11
N PRO A 88 -24.58 -10.89 3.26
CA PRO A 88 -25.15 -12.15 3.68
C PRO A 88 -26.06 -12.58 2.53
N ASP A 89 -25.95 -13.84 2.16
CA ASP A 89 -26.93 -14.54 1.37
C ASP A 89 -28.31 -14.33 2.01
N VAL A 90 -29.01 -13.27 1.58
CA VAL A 90 -30.45 -13.16 1.77
C VAL A 90 -31.03 -13.97 0.62
N GLY A 91 -31.28 -15.24 0.91
CA GLY A 91 -32.26 -16.03 0.18
C GLY A 91 -31.67 -17.07 -0.75
N SER A 92 -31.38 -18.24 -0.18
CA SER A 92 -31.94 -19.51 -0.63
C SER A 92 -32.89 -19.40 -1.84
N GLY A 93 -32.46 -19.91 -3.00
CA GLY A 93 -33.37 -20.42 -4.02
C GLY A 93 -33.40 -19.65 -5.34
N TRP A 94 -32.31 -19.68 -6.10
CA TRP A 94 -32.36 -19.43 -7.56
C TRP A 94 -31.36 -20.34 -8.32
N TRP A 95 -31.36 -21.63 -8.01
CA TRP A 95 -30.89 -22.66 -8.95
C TRP A 95 -32.09 -23.57 -9.20
N HIS A 96 -32.89 -23.21 -10.19
CA HIS A 96 -33.76 -24.07 -11.00
C HIS A 96 -34.50 -23.12 -11.95
N CYS A 97 -34.03 -23.10 -13.20
CA CYS A 97 -34.78 -22.93 -14.44
C CYS A 97 -33.82 -23.31 -15.57
#